data_AF-A0A3B0IWJ1-F1
#
_entry.id   AF-A0A3B0IWJ1-F1
#
_cell.length_a   1.000
_cell.length_b   1.000
_cell.length_c   1.000
_cell.angle_alpha   90.00
_cell.angle_beta   90.00
_cell.angle_gamma   90.00
#
_symmetry.space_group_name_H-M   'P 1'
#
loop_
_entity.id
_entity.type
_entity.pdbx_description
1 polymer ?
#
loop_
_entity_poly.entity_id
_entity_poly.type
_entity_poly.pdbx_seq_one_letter_code
_entity_poly.pdbx_strand_id
1 'polypeptide(L)'
;MRDYTEYITPQHRQAEKITQHIELMTRALVDISALSAKLNAFFSIDSGMGKQVDAVGEWIGLSRFVKTPIKGVYFHWIPKR
;
A
#
# COMPACT_ATOMS: atom_id res chain seq x y z
N MET A 1 -3.28 -9.73 12.54
CA MET A 1 -3.82 -10.94 11.89
C MET A 1 -3.44 -12.12 12.76
N ARG A 2 -4.35 -13.06 13.06
CA ARG A 2 -4.06 -14.17 13.98
C ARG A 2 -3.25 -15.26 13.27
N ASP A 3 -2.39 -15.94 14.01
CA ASP A 3 -1.68 -17.11 13.52
C ASP A 3 -2.65 -18.29 13.48
N TYR A 4 -2.83 -18.88 12.29
CA TYR A 4 -3.76 -20.01 12.12
C TYR A 4 -3.27 -21.30 12.77
N THR A 5 -1.98 -21.41 13.08
CA THR A 5 -1.41 -22.58 13.78
C THR A 5 -1.90 -22.69 15.23
N GLU A 6 -2.38 -21.59 15.83
CA GLU A 6 -2.97 -21.59 17.17
C GLU A 6 -4.22 -22.48 17.27
N TYR A 7 -4.94 -22.65 16.15
CA TYR A 7 -6.15 -23.46 16.06
C TYR A 7 -5.88 -24.95 15.83
N ILE A 8 -4.61 -25.36 15.73
CA ILE A 8 -4.25 -26.79 15.65
C ILE A 8 -4.59 -27.46 16.98
N THR A 9 -5.35 -28.56 16.89
CA THR A 9 -5.75 -29.34 18.06
C THR A 9 -4.51 -29.89 18.79
N PRO A 10 -4.54 -30.03 20.13
CA PRO A 10 -3.38 -30.46 20.90
C PRO A 10 -2.74 -31.77 20.42
N GLN A 11 -3.55 -32.69 19.87
CA GLN A 11 -3.13 -33.99 19.35
C GLN A 11 -2.18 -33.88 18.15
N HIS A 12 -2.30 -32.83 17.33
CA HIS A 12 -1.50 -32.63 16.12
C HIS A 12 -0.46 -31.52 16.27
N ARG A 13 -0.42 -30.83 17.41
CA ARG A 13 0.48 -29.70 17.66
C ARG A 13 1.97 -30.08 17.67
N GLN A 14 2.30 -31.31 18.03
CA GLN A 14 3.68 -31.83 17.99
C GLN A 14 4.05 -32.44 16.62
N ALA A 15 3.08 -32.59 15.71
CA ALA A 15 3.34 -33.11 14.37
C ALA A 15 3.80 -31.98 13.45
N GLU A 16 5.13 -31.84 13.33
CA GLU A 16 5.77 -30.77 12.58
C GLU A 16 5.26 -30.66 11.13
N LYS A 17 5.14 -31.79 10.42
CA LYS A 17 4.66 -31.84 9.03
C LYS A 17 3.22 -31.33 8.86
N ILE A 18 2.35 -31.63 9.83
CA ILE A 18 0.95 -31.18 9.79
C ILE A 18 0.90 -29.66 9.99
N THR A 19 1.68 -29.16 10.95
CA THR A 19 1.76 -27.73 11.26
C THR A 19 2.28 -26.95 10.05
N GLN A 20 3.39 -27.40 9.44
CA GLN A 20 3.95 -26.78 8.24
C GLN A 20 2.98 -26.79 7.05
N HIS A 21 2.23 -27.88 6.87
CA HIS A 21 1.26 -27.97 5.78
C HIS A 21 0.11 -26.96 5.97
N ILE A 22 -0.40 -26.83 7.19
CA ILE A 22 -1.46 -25.86 7.52
C ILE A 22 -0.93 -24.43 7.35
N GLU A 23 0.29 -24.14 7.82
CA GLU A 23 0.93 -22.85 7.64
C GLU A 23 1.07 -22.50 6.15
N LEU A 24 1.58 -23.42 5.33
CA LEU A 24 1.74 -23.22 3.89
C LEU A 24 0.42 -22.84 3.20
N MET A 25 -0.66 -23.54 3.54
CA MET A 25 -1.98 -23.31 2.96
C MET A 25 -2.62 -22.00 3.43
N THR A 26 -2.41 -21.64 4.70
CA THR A 26 -3.06 -20.46 5.31
C THR A 26 -2.28 -19.17 5.13
N ARG A 27 -0.97 -19.25 4.88
CA ARG A 27 -0.08 -18.09 4.73
C ARG A 27 -0.54 -17.10 3.67
N ALA A 28 -0.88 -17.58 2.47
CA ALA A 28 -1.35 -16.70 1.40
C ALA A 28 -2.64 -15.93 1.79
N LEU A 29 -3.53 -16.56 2.55
CA LEU A 29 -4.77 -15.94 3.01
C LEU A 29 -4.50 -14.89 4.10
N VAL A 30 -3.56 -15.17 5.01
CA VAL A 30 -3.06 -14.22 6.02
C VAL A 30 -2.40 -13.02 5.36
N ASP A 31 -1.60 -13.23 4.32
CA ASP A 31 -0.91 -12.15 3.60
C ASP A 31 -1.90 -11.26 2.84
N ILE A 32 -2.87 -11.85 2.14
CA ILE A 32 -3.91 -11.11 1.41
C ILE A 32 -4.74 -10.26 2.37
N SER A 33 -5.21 -10.85 3.47
CA SER A 33 -6.01 -10.12 4.46
C SER A 33 -5.23 -9.02 5.17
N ALA A 34 -3.95 -9.24 5.48
CA ALA A 34 -3.06 -8.22 6.01
C ALA A 34 -2.84 -7.08 5.01
N LEU A 35 -2.77 -7.39 3.71
CA LEU A 35 -2.71 -6.39 2.64
C LEU A 35 -4.04 -5.63 2.52
N SER A 36 -5.18 -6.33 2.54
CA SER A 36 -6.51 -5.72 2.47
C SER A 36 -6.75 -4.74 3.62
N ALA A 37 -6.29 -5.06 4.83
CA ALA A 37 -6.37 -4.16 5.97
C ALA A 37 -5.59 -2.85 5.77
N LYS A 38 -4.54 -2.86 4.92
CA LYS A 38 -3.73 -1.69 4.57
C LYS A 38 -4.24 -0.94 3.34
N LEU A 39 -5.26 -1.45 2.66
CA LEU A 39 -5.69 -0.92 1.37
C LEU A 39 -6.07 0.56 1.45
N ASN A 40 -6.86 0.95 2.46
CA ASN A 40 -7.24 2.35 2.67
C ASN A 40 -6.02 3.28 2.87
N ALA A 41 -4.97 2.81 3.54
CA ALA A 41 -3.78 3.61 3.77
C ALA A 41 -3.02 3.93 2.47
N PHE A 42 -3.04 3.02 1.48
CA PHE A 42 -2.42 3.24 0.18
C PHE A 42 -3.12 4.31 -0.68
N PHE A 43 -4.38 4.63 -0.37
CA PHE A 43 -5.17 5.65 -1.06
C PHE A 43 -5.40 6.91 -0.22
N SER A 44 -4.79 7.00 0.97
CA SER A 44 -4.90 8.18 1.82
C SER A 44 -4.00 9.30 1.30
N ILE A 45 -4.56 10.50 1.11
CA ILE A 45 -3.82 11.69 0.68
C ILE A 45 -2.94 12.21 1.84
N ASP A 46 -3.39 12.05 3.08
CA ASP A 46 -2.68 12.57 4.27
C ASP A 46 -1.37 11.83 4.56
N SER A 47 -1.31 10.54 4.22
CA SER A 47 -0.14 9.68 4.45
C SER A 47 0.55 9.21 3.17
N GLY A 48 -0.03 9.50 2.00
CA GLY A 48 0.45 9.01 0.71
C GLY A 48 1.76 9.68 0.30
N MET A 49 2.62 8.94 -0.40
CA MET A 49 3.88 9.48 -0.93
C MET A 49 4.04 9.19 -2.42
N GLY A 50 4.51 10.20 -3.16
CA GLY A 50 4.91 10.07 -4.56
C GLY A 50 3.78 9.52 -5.44
N LYS A 51 4.03 8.35 -6.04
CA LYS A 51 3.12 7.70 -6.99
C LYS A 51 1.72 7.41 -6.43
N GLN A 52 1.58 7.21 -5.12
CA GLN A 52 0.28 6.97 -4.49
C GLN A 52 -0.63 8.20 -4.63
N VAL A 53 -0.11 9.38 -4.31
CA VAL A 53 -0.85 10.64 -4.42
C VAL A 53 -1.07 11.02 -5.87
N ASP A 54 -0.15 10.65 -6.76
CA ASP A 54 -0.32 10.89 -8.21
C ASP A 54 -1.49 10.08 -8.78
N ALA A 55 -1.60 8.80 -8.40
CA ALA A 55 -2.71 7.95 -8.81
C ALA A 55 -4.06 8.46 -8.27
N VAL A 56 -4.11 8.85 -6.99
CA VAL A 56 -5.33 9.44 -6.41
C VAL A 56 -5.65 10.78 -7.06
N GLY A 57 -4.64 11.61 -7.32
CA GLY A 57 -4.76 12.90 -8.01
C GLY A 57 -5.36 12.77 -9.40
N GLU A 58 -4.91 11.78 -10.18
CA GLU A 58 -5.47 11.46 -11.50
C GLU A 58 -6.94 11.08 -11.41
N TRP A 59 -7.34 10.29 -10.41
CA TRP A 59 -8.75 9.88 -10.21
C TRP A 59 -9.67 11.04 -9.85
N ILE A 60 -9.18 12.01 -9.07
CA ILE A 60 -9.96 13.19 -8.65
C ILE A 60 -9.78 14.37 -9.61
N GLY A 61 -9.04 14.20 -10.71
CA GLY A 61 -8.80 15.24 -11.72
C GLY A 61 -7.88 16.36 -11.28
N LEU A 62 -7.07 16.15 -10.23
CA LEU A 62 -6.07 17.10 -9.74
C LEU A 62 -4.68 16.74 -10.25
N SER A 63 -4.08 17.65 -11.00
CA SER A 63 -2.68 17.54 -11.42
C SER A 63 -1.75 18.13 -10.37
N ARG A 64 -0.50 17.63 -10.30
CA ARG A 64 0.58 18.29 -9.56
C ARG A 64 0.85 19.73 -9.98
N PHE A 65 0.45 20.09 -11.20
CA PHE A 65 0.71 21.41 -11.75
C PHE A 65 -0.39 22.40 -11.39
N VAL A 66 -0.03 23.43 -10.63
CA VAL A 66 -0.90 24.55 -10.32
C VAL A 66 -0.85 25.55 -11.48
N LYS A 67 -1.97 25.72 -12.21
CA LYS A 67 -2.11 26.68 -13.32
C LYS A 67 -2.32 28.12 -12.84
N THR A 68 -1.58 28.57 -11.84
CA THR A 68 -1.65 29.96 -11.42
C THR A 68 -0.59 30.76 -12.17
N PRO A 69 -0.95 31.82 -12.92
CA PRO A 69 0.04 32.69 -13.52
C PRO A 69 0.88 33.30 -12.40
N ILE A 70 2.17 33.02 -12.41
CA ILE A 70 3.10 33.54 -11.40
C ILE A 70 3.25 35.05 -11.67
N LYS A 71 2.56 35.87 -10.89
CA LYS A 71 2.64 37.33 -11.00
C LYS A 71 3.88 37.83 -10.25
N GLY A 72 4.71 38.65 -10.90
CA GLY A 72 5.87 39.29 -10.28
C GLY A 72 7.16 38.44 -10.20
N VAL A 73 7.40 37.52 -11.14
CA VAL A 73 8.63 36.72 -11.16
C VAL A 73 9.81 37.55 -11.67
N TYR A 74 10.82 37.76 -10.82
CA TYR A 74 12.06 38.48 -11.17
C TYR A 74 13.03 37.66 -12.04
N PHE A 75 12.88 36.34 -12.10
CA PHE A 75 13.78 35.45 -12.85
C PHE A 75 12.97 34.44 -13.69
N HIS A 76 13.11 34.48 -15.01
CA HIS A 76 12.65 33.42 -15.92
C HIS A 76 13.82 32.89 -16.73
N TRP A 77 13.84 31.58 -16.96
CA TRP A 77 14.89 30.93 -17.76
C TRP A 77 14.64 31.15 -19.25
N ILE A 78 15.63 31.71 -19.95
CA ILE A 78 15.62 31.89 -21.41
C ILE A 78 16.44 30.74 -22.03
N PRO A 79 15.84 29.85 -22.83
CA PRO A 79 16.61 28.89 -23.62
C PRO A 79 17.43 29.64 -24.67
N LYS A 80 18.76 29.46 -24.67
CA LYS A 80 19.61 29.93 -25.78
C LYS A 80 19.33 29.08 -27.03
N ARG A 81 19.10 29.75 -28.14
CA ARG A 81 19.08 29.18 -29.50
C ARG A 81 20.44 28.59 -29.86
#